data_AF-A0A2T4Q1I5-F1
#
_entry.id   AF-A0A2T4Q1I5-F1
#
_cell.length_a   1.000
_cell.length_b   1.000
_cell.length_c   1.000
_cell.angle_alpha   90.00
_cell.angle_beta   90.00
_cell.angle_gamma   90.00
#
_symmetry.space_group_name_H-M   'P 1'
#
loop_
_entity.id
_entity.type
_entity.pdbx_description
1 polymer ?
#
loop_
_entity_poly.entity_id
_entity_poly.type
_entity_poly.pdbx_seq_one_letter_code
_entity_poly.pdbx_strand_id
1 'polypeptide(L)'
;MEQITLTKQELIEIVEREVSKRLDGVKPIKPISIFSDVRLNEDDIKDINEKFKFTNIIQTPYRGHHYRPLSLKKYPWGGNDYFNGNIHDDQIHDHIRKLTLAIFGVTKNSDLQEREYGEAIKFYRNIKDMYLYLYKKRLSKLTIEDFE
;
A
#
# COMPACT_ATOMS: atom_id res chain seq x y z
N MET A 1 9.36 45.03 -13.30
CA MET A 1 8.12 44.26 -13.49
C MET A 1 8.28 43.50 -14.79
N GLU A 2 8.27 42.17 -14.74
CA GLU A 2 8.31 41.35 -15.95
C GLU A 2 6.89 41.28 -16.53
N GLN A 3 6.74 41.71 -17.79
CA GLN A 3 5.48 41.64 -18.53
C GLN A 3 5.55 40.44 -19.46
N ILE A 4 4.67 39.47 -19.22
CA ILE A 4 4.50 38.32 -20.12
C ILE A 4 3.47 38.73 -21.18
N THR A 5 3.85 38.61 -22.45
CA THR A 5 2.94 38.81 -23.59
C THR A 5 2.54 37.44 -24.12
N LEU A 6 1.23 37.18 -24.14
CA LEU A 6 0.62 35.97 -24.66
C LEU A 6 -0.47 36.38 -25.65
N THR A 7 -0.61 35.61 -26.71
CA THR A 7 -1.77 35.73 -27.59
C THR A 7 -3.03 35.24 -26.87
N LYS A 8 -4.19 35.74 -27.31
CA LYS A 8 -5.48 35.29 -26.77
C LYS A 8 -5.68 33.78 -26.96
N GLN A 9 -5.11 33.21 -28.02
CA GLN A 9 -5.17 31.79 -28.33
C GLN A 9 -4.38 30.96 -27.30
N GLU A 10 -3.13 31.33 -27.03
CA GLU A 10 -2.28 30.64 -26.04
C GLU A 10 -2.86 30.75 -24.63
N LEU A 11 -3.47 31.89 -24.28
CA LEU A 11 -4.17 32.04 -23.01
C LEU A 11 -5.34 31.05 -22.91
N ILE A 12 -6.13 30.90 -23.97
CA ILE A 12 -7.25 29.96 -24.03
C ILE A 12 -6.73 28.52 -23.90
N GLU A 13 -5.68 28.14 -24.61
CA GLU A 13 -5.10 26.79 -24.53
C GLU A 13 -4.57 26.46 -23.12
N ILE A 14 -3.91 27.41 -22.45
CA ILE A 14 -3.44 27.22 -21.07
C ILE A 14 -4.62 27.02 -20.13
N VAL A 15 -5.66 27.83 -20.27
CA VAL A 15 -6.88 27.73 -19.45
C VAL A 15 -7.60 26.42 -19.72
N GLU A 16 -7.78 26.02 -20.98
CA GLU A 16 -8.43 24.76 -21.35
C GLU A 16 -7.66 23.55 -20.85
N ARG A 17 -6.33 23.55 -20.95
CA ARG A 17 -5.48 22.48 -20.42
C ARG A 17 -5.61 22.37 -18.90
N GLU A 18 -5.61 23.50 -18.21
CA GLU A 18 -5.68 23.55 -16.75
C GLU A 18 -7.08 23.25 -16.20
N VAL A 19 -8.13 23.65 -16.92
CA VAL A 19 -9.52 23.33 -16.63
C VAL A 19 -9.80 21.86 -16.93
N SER A 20 -9.29 21.29 -18.04
CA SER A 20 -9.44 19.87 -18.37
C SER A 20 -8.80 18.97 -17.32
N LYS A 21 -7.58 19.29 -16.85
CA LYS A 21 -6.94 18.60 -15.72
C LYS A 21 -7.79 18.56 -14.45
N ARG A 22 -8.58 19.61 -14.20
CA ARG A 22 -9.50 19.69 -13.04
C ARG A 22 -10.82 18.96 -13.30
N LEU A 23 -11.33 19.01 -14.53
CA LEU A 23 -12.59 18.38 -14.94
C LEU A 23 -12.48 16.85 -15.07
N ASP A 24 -11.31 16.32 -15.40
CA ASP A 24 -11.04 14.87 -15.47
C ASP A 24 -11.13 14.17 -14.10
N GLY A 25 -11.42 14.89 -13.01
CA GLY A 25 -11.59 14.33 -11.67
C GLY A 25 -10.30 13.77 -11.07
N VAL A 26 -9.16 13.94 -11.74
CA VAL A 26 -7.83 13.56 -11.25
C VAL A 26 -7.46 14.55 -10.16
N LYS A 27 -7.80 14.19 -8.91
CA LYS A 27 -7.38 14.97 -7.75
C LYS A 27 -5.85 15.08 -7.78
N PRO A 28 -5.28 16.30 -7.67
CA PRO A 28 -3.85 16.46 -7.62
C PRO A 28 -3.30 15.63 -6.46
N ILE A 29 -2.32 14.77 -6.76
CA ILE A 29 -1.70 13.89 -5.77
C ILE A 29 -0.97 14.79 -4.77
N LYS A 30 -1.41 14.76 -3.51
CA LYS A 30 -0.72 15.52 -2.46
C LYS A 30 0.54 14.77 -2.05
N PRO A 31 1.66 15.46 -1.79
CA PRO A 31 2.91 14.81 -1.35
C PRO A 31 2.74 13.92 -0.10
N ILE A 32 1.82 14.30 0.80
CA ILE A 32 1.55 13.55 2.04
C ILE A 32 0.79 12.24 1.77
N SER A 33 0.02 12.16 0.66
CA SER A 33 -0.92 11.08 0.38
C SER A 33 -0.62 10.33 -0.92
N ILE A 34 0.64 10.36 -1.40
CA ILE A 34 1.04 9.72 -2.68
C ILE A 34 0.57 8.26 -2.76
N PHE A 35 0.69 7.51 -1.67
CA PHE A 35 0.40 6.08 -1.64
C PHE A 35 -0.97 5.72 -1.03
N SER A 36 -1.80 6.71 -0.70
CA SER A 36 -3.06 6.47 0.03
C SER A 36 -4.01 5.55 -0.73
N ASP A 37 -4.14 5.75 -2.05
CA ASP A 37 -5.08 4.99 -2.90
C ASP A 37 -4.58 3.57 -3.22
N VAL A 38 -3.30 3.30 -2.97
CA VAL A 38 -2.67 2.00 -3.29
C VAL A 38 -2.18 1.25 -2.06
N ARG A 39 -2.39 1.84 -0.89
CA ARG A 39 -1.96 1.31 0.41
C ARG A 39 -2.35 -0.16 0.54
N LEU A 40 -1.40 -0.98 0.98
CA LEU A 40 -1.72 -2.31 1.49
C LEU A 40 -2.53 -2.15 2.77
N ASN A 41 -3.68 -2.81 2.83
CA ASN A 41 -4.60 -2.76 3.96
C ASN A 41 -4.80 -4.14 4.59
N GLU A 42 -5.52 -4.16 5.70
CA GLU A 42 -5.82 -5.37 6.45
C GLU A 42 -6.67 -6.39 5.65
N ASP A 43 -7.55 -5.91 4.76
CA ASP A 43 -8.39 -6.76 3.91
C ASP A 43 -7.57 -7.54 2.87
N ASP A 44 -6.51 -6.93 2.30
CA ASP A 44 -5.60 -7.62 1.37
C ASP A 44 -5.00 -8.90 2.00
N ILE A 45 -4.73 -8.85 3.30
CA ILE A 45 -4.15 -9.95 4.08
C ILE A 45 -5.24 -10.96 4.47
N LYS A 46 -6.37 -10.47 4.97
CA LYS A 46 -7.55 -11.28 5.30
C LYS A 46 -7.97 -12.15 4.11
N ASP A 47 -8.10 -11.54 2.94
CA ASP A 47 -8.51 -12.21 1.71
C ASP A 47 -7.55 -13.33 1.29
N ILE A 48 -6.29 -13.28 1.70
CA ILE A 48 -5.32 -14.36 1.47
C ILE A 48 -5.47 -15.44 2.54
N ASN A 49 -5.56 -15.06 3.81
CA ASN A 49 -5.66 -15.99 4.93
C ASN A 49 -6.93 -16.86 4.86
N GLU A 50 -8.08 -16.26 4.56
CA GLU A 50 -9.37 -16.95 4.50
C GLU A 50 -9.49 -17.92 3.32
N LYS A 51 -8.55 -17.92 2.37
CA LYS A 51 -8.49 -18.91 1.27
C LYS A 51 -7.97 -20.28 1.71
N PHE A 52 -7.31 -20.38 2.86
CA PHE A 52 -6.66 -21.61 3.31
C PHE A 52 -7.40 -22.23 4.49
N LYS A 53 -7.92 -23.46 4.33
CA LYS A 53 -8.78 -24.10 5.36
C LYS A 53 -8.13 -24.21 6.75
N PHE A 54 -6.81 -24.38 6.84
CA PHE A 54 -6.13 -24.52 8.13
C PHE A 54 -6.22 -23.26 8.99
N THR A 55 -6.44 -22.08 8.38
CA THR A 55 -6.50 -20.82 9.12
C THR A 55 -7.73 -20.74 10.02
N ASN A 56 -8.81 -21.45 9.69
CA ASN A 56 -10.03 -21.53 10.51
C ASN A 56 -9.77 -22.09 11.93
N ILE A 57 -8.68 -22.81 12.13
CA ILE A 57 -8.30 -23.41 13.42
C ILE A 57 -7.42 -22.44 14.22
N ILE A 58 -6.80 -21.46 13.56
CA ILE A 58 -5.98 -20.43 14.19
C ILE A 58 -6.91 -19.39 14.83
N GLN A 59 -6.68 -19.07 16.11
CA GLN A 59 -7.46 -18.05 16.82
C GLN A 59 -7.42 -16.72 16.08
N THR A 60 -8.58 -16.07 15.88
CA THR A 60 -8.65 -14.75 15.24
C THR A 60 -8.42 -13.66 16.30
N PRO A 61 -7.58 -12.67 16.02
CA PRO A 61 -7.14 -11.77 17.08
C PRO A 61 -7.91 -10.43 17.16
N TYR A 62 -8.78 -10.12 16.19
CA TYR A 62 -9.67 -8.95 16.22
C TYR A 62 -10.90 -9.15 15.34
N ARG A 63 -12.08 -8.73 15.82
CA ARG A 63 -13.36 -8.72 15.08
C ARG A 63 -13.69 -10.02 14.30
N GLY A 64 -13.11 -11.15 14.70
CA GLY A 64 -13.34 -12.45 14.05
C GLY A 64 -12.59 -12.70 12.74
N HIS A 65 -11.55 -11.93 12.37
CA HIS A 65 -10.82 -12.13 11.10
C HIS A 65 -9.29 -12.19 11.27
N HIS A 66 -8.61 -12.93 10.37
CA HIS A 66 -7.13 -13.01 10.31
C HIS A 66 -6.56 -11.88 9.45
N TYR A 67 -6.42 -10.71 10.04
CA TYR A 67 -6.04 -9.51 9.31
C TYR A 67 -4.53 -9.21 9.30
N ARG A 68 -3.72 -10.09 9.91
CA ARG A 68 -2.25 -10.00 9.95
C ARG A 68 -1.61 -11.21 9.26
N PRO A 69 -0.37 -11.09 8.75
CA PRO A 69 0.32 -12.22 8.16
C PRO A 69 0.60 -13.30 9.21
N LEU A 70 0.34 -14.56 8.84
CA LEU A 70 0.45 -15.68 9.75
C LEU A 70 1.91 -16.07 9.98
N SER A 71 2.35 -16.01 11.23
CA SER A 71 3.64 -16.49 11.69
C SER A 71 3.53 -17.89 12.28
N LEU A 72 4.56 -18.71 12.10
CA LEU A 72 4.62 -20.02 12.77
C LEU A 72 4.71 -19.85 14.30
N LYS A 73 5.34 -18.76 14.75
CA LYS A 73 5.43 -18.40 16.16
C LYS A 73 4.14 -17.70 16.63
N LYS A 74 3.71 -18.05 17.85
CA LYS A 74 2.69 -17.33 18.62
C LYS A 74 3.29 -16.10 19.33
N TYR A 75 2.54 -15.00 19.29
CA TYR A 75 2.88 -13.74 19.95
C TYR A 75 1.76 -13.34 20.90
N PRO A 76 2.08 -12.74 22.06
CA PRO A 76 1.06 -12.27 22.97
C PRO A 76 0.22 -11.16 22.31
N TRP A 77 -1.09 -11.24 22.48
CA TRP A 77 -2.04 -10.27 21.96
C TRP A 77 -3.08 -9.96 23.02
N GLY A 78 -2.76 -9.05 23.93
CA GLY A 78 -3.68 -8.57 24.97
C GLY A 78 -4.08 -9.63 26.01
N GLY A 79 -3.93 -9.32 27.29
CA GLY A 79 -4.25 -10.28 28.35
C GLY A 79 -3.42 -11.57 28.23
N ASN A 80 -4.09 -12.72 28.31
CA ASN A 80 -3.48 -14.06 28.20
C ASN A 80 -3.67 -14.70 26.81
N ASP A 81 -4.09 -13.94 25.81
CA ASP A 81 -4.32 -14.44 24.46
C ASP A 81 -3.04 -14.41 23.61
N TYR A 82 -2.96 -15.36 22.68
CA TYR A 82 -1.83 -15.52 21.78
C TYR A 82 -2.30 -15.64 20.34
N PHE A 83 -1.57 -15.03 19.43
CA PHE A 83 -1.87 -15.08 18.01
C PHE A 83 -0.64 -15.35 17.16
N ASN A 84 -0.84 -16.14 16.11
CA ASN A 84 0.16 -16.46 15.10
C ASN A 84 0.36 -15.29 14.13
N GLY A 85 0.70 -14.10 14.61
CA GLY A 85 1.01 -12.96 13.76
C GLY A 85 1.33 -11.69 14.55
N ASN A 86 2.43 -11.03 14.21
CA ASN A 86 2.90 -9.84 14.92
C ASN A 86 3.05 -8.60 14.04
N ILE A 87 2.95 -8.77 12.72
CA ILE A 87 3.17 -7.71 11.76
C ILE A 87 1.83 -7.11 11.35
N HIS A 88 1.71 -5.79 11.44
CA HIS A 88 0.55 -5.03 10.99
C HIS A 88 0.68 -4.62 9.53
N ASP A 89 -0.46 -4.43 8.86
CA ASP A 89 -0.59 -3.87 7.52
C ASP A 89 0.12 -2.51 7.40
N ASP A 90 0.00 -1.65 8.42
CA ASP A 90 0.71 -0.37 8.49
C ASP A 90 2.24 -0.51 8.38
N GLN A 91 2.81 -1.53 9.02
CA GLN A 91 4.26 -1.79 8.98
C GLN A 91 4.68 -2.29 7.59
N ILE A 92 3.88 -3.18 6.99
CA ILE A 92 4.14 -3.68 5.63
C ILE A 92 4.03 -2.53 4.63
N HIS A 93 3.00 -1.70 4.75
CA HIS A 93 2.83 -0.50 3.95
C HIS A 93 4.08 0.38 4.03
N ASP A 94 4.57 0.66 5.23
CA ASP A 94 5.77 1.49 5.42
C ASP A 94 7.03 0.87 4.82
N HIS A 95 7.20 -0.45 4.92
CA HIS A 95 8.31 -1.16 4.28
C HIS A 95 8.26 -1.05 2.75
N ILE A 96 7.10 -1.30 2.14
CA ILE A 96 6.90 -1.16 0.69
C ILE A 96 7.14 0.30 0.26
N ARG A 97 6.62 1.26 1.03
CA ARG A 97 6.82 2.70 0.80
C ARG A 97 8.30 3.05 0.82
N LYS A 98 9.05 2.60 1.83
CA LYS A 98 10.50 2.85 1.95
C LYS A 98 11.29 2.24 0.79
N LEU A 99 10.99 1.00 0.40
CA LEU A 99 11.60 0.38 -0.76
C LEU A 99 11.30 1.15 -2.05
N THR A 100 10.06 1.61 -2.20
CA THR A 100 9.65 2.44 -3.35
C THR A 100 10.46 3.74 -3.39
N LEU A 101 10.56 4.47 -2.28
CA LEU A 101 11.31 5.72 -2.21
C LEU A 101 12.80 5.54 -2.46
N ALA A 102 13.37 4.41 -2.02
CA ALA A 102 14.76 4.08 -2.27
C ALA A 102 15.08 3.94 -3.77
N ILE A 103 14.10 3.56 -4.62
CA ILE A 103 14.27 3.52 -6.08
C ILE A 103 14.55 4.93 -6.63
N PHE A 104 13.96 5.96 -6.04
CA PHE A 104 14.15 7.37 -6.42
C PHE A 104 15.31 8.02 -5.64
N GLY A 105 16.05 7.26 -4.82
CA GLY A 105 17.15 7.79 -4.02
C GLY A 105 16.73 8.70 -2.88
N VAL A 106 15.47 8.64 -2.43
CA VAL A 106 14.93 9.48 -1.36
C VAL A 106 14.40 8.68 -0.18
N THR A 107 14.15 9.34 0.96
CA THR A 107 13.64 8.70 2.18
C THR A 107 12.26 9.19 2.60
N LYS A 108 11.84 10.38 2.13
CA LYS A 108 10.54 10.98 2.44
C LYS A 108 9.73 11.19 1.16
N ASN A 109 8.41 11.13 1.30
CA ASN A 109 7.49 11.44 0.20
C ASN A 109 7.63 12.90 -0.27
N SER A 110 7.99 13.83 0.64
CA SER A 110 8.18 15.24 0.34
C SER A 110 9.35 15.52 -0.60
N ASP A 111 10.28 14.57 -0.71
CA ASP A 111 11.49 14.73 -1.50
C ASP A 111 11.26 14.27 -2.95
N LEU A 112 10.13 13.59 -3.23
CA LEU A 112 9.69 13.26 -4.58
C LEU A 112 9.14 14.51 -5.28
N GLN A 113 9.49 14.64 -6.56
CA GLN A 113 8.94 15.63 -7.46
C GLN A 113 7.59 15.16 -8.01
N GLU A 114 6.68 16.09 -8.31
CA GLU A 114 5.33 15.75 -8.78
C GLU A 114 5.33 14.85 -10.02
N ARG A 115 6.30 15.06 -10.92
CA ARG A 115 6.50 14.22 -12.12
C ARG A 115 6.81 12.75 -11.81
N GLU A 116 7.31 12.46 -10.61
CA GLU A 116 7.70 11.11 -10.16
C GLU A 116 6.53 10.37 -9.49
N TYR A 117 5.46 11.06 -9.09
CA TYR A 117 4.38 10.46 -8.29
C TYR A 117 3.70 9.28 -8.98
N GLY A 118 3.39 9.41 -10.28
CA GLY A 118 2.77 8.34 -11.04
C GLY A 118 3.62 7.08 -11.10
N GLU A 119 4.93 7.23 -11.27
CA GLU A 119 5.87 6.12 -11.32
C GLU A 119 6.09 5.50 -9.93
N ALA A 120 6.19 6.32 -8.88
CA ALA A 120 6.26 5.84 -7.51
C ALA A 120 5.04 5.00 -7.13
N ILE A 121 3.83 5.42 -7.51
CA ILE A 121 2.60 4.66 -7.29
C ILE A 121 2.66 3.32 -8.03
N LYS A 122 3.13 3.31 -9.28
CA LYS A 122 3.29 2.08 -10.08
C LYS A 122 4.27 1.10 -9.43
N PHE A 123 5.44 1.58 -8.98
CA PHE A 123 6.43 0.73 -8.32
C PHE A 123 5.95 0.21 -6.97
N TYR A 124 5.24 1.04 -6.19
CA TYR A 124 4.58 0.60 -4.97
C TYR A 124 3.64 -0.57 -5.25
N ARG A 125 2.76 -0.45 -6.25
CA ARG A 125 1.81 -1.51 -6.65
C ARG A 125 2.55 -2.80 -7.00
N ASN A 126 3.61 -2.73 -7.81
CA ASN A 126 4.39 -3.90 -8.20
C ASN A 126 4.98 -4.63 -6.97
N ILE A 127 5.52 -3.88 -6.01
CA ILE A 127 6.09 -4.46 -4.78
C ILE A 127 4.98 -5.04 -3.91
N LYS A 128 3.83 -4.35 -3.77
CA LYS A 128 2.64 -4.86 -3.07
C LYS A 128 2.17 -6.18 -3.68
N ASP A 129 2.00 -6.24 -5.00
CA ASP A 129 1.55 -7.44 -5.72
C ASP A 129 2.53 -8.61 -5.52
N MET A 130 3.83 -8.33 -5.61
CA MET A 130 4.87 -9.34 -5.34
C MET A 130 4.81 -9.83 -3.90
N TYR A 131 4.67 -8.94 -2.92
CA TYR A 131 4.52 -9.30 -1.51
C TYR A 131 3.32 -10.23 -1.29
N LEU A 132 2.14 -9.84 -1.79
CA LEU A 132 0.91 -10.62 -1.65
C LEU A 132 1.01 -11.99 -2.33
N TYR A 133 1.61 -12.04 -3.53
CA TYR A 133 1.87 -13.29 -4.23
C TYR A 133 2.80 -14.23 -3.44
N LEU A 134 3.93 -13.71 -2.95
CA LEU A 134 4.89 -14.49 -2.16
C LEU A 134 4.29 -14.95 -0.83
N TYR A 135 3.50 -14.09 -0.18
CA TYR A 135 2.80 -14.44 1.05
C TYR A 135 1.81 -15.58 0.84
N LYS A 136 0.94 -15.47 -0.18
CA LYS A 136 0.02 -16.54 -0.57
C LYS A 136 0.74 -17.85 -0.92
N LYS A 137 1.84 -17.76 -1.68
CA LYS A 137 2.67 -18.92 -2.05
C LYS A 137 3.37 -19.56 -0.85
N ARG A 138 3.69 -18.79 0.19
CA ARG A 138 4.17 -19.34 1.46
C ARG A 138 3.06 -20.12 2.16
N LEU A 139 1.87 -19.53 2.32
CA LEU A 139 0.76 -20.22 2.99
C LEU A 139 0.33 -21.50 2.28
N SER A 140 0.43 -21.58 0.95
CA SER A 140 0.08 -22.79 0.20
C SER A 140 1.00 -23.99 0.47
N LYS A 141 2.10 -23.79 1.20
CA LYS A 141 3.04 -24.84 1.60
C LYS A 141 2.88 -25.24 3.06
N LEU A 142 2.04 -24.53 3.81
CA LEU A 142 1.87 -24.76 5.24
C LEU A 142 0.62 -25.59 5.51
N THR A 143 0.66 -26.30 6.62
CA THR A 143 -0.42 -27.11 7.19
C THR A 143 -0.66 -26.67 8.64
N ILE A 144 -1.65 -27.27 9.31
CA ILE A 144 -1.91 -26.96 10.72
C ILE A 144 -0.73 -27.37 11.63
N GLU A 145 -0.04 -28.46 11.29
CA GLU A 145 1.10 -29.00 12.05
C GLU A 145 2.26 -27.99 12.17
N ASP A 146 2.38 -27.07 11.20
CA ASP A 146 3.40 -26.01 11.24
C ASP A 146 3.11 -24.92 12.30
N PHE A 147 1.90 -24.89 12.88
CA PHE A 147 1.44 -23.88 13.84
C PHE A 147 1.18 -24.43 15.26
N GLU A 148 1.39 -25.73 15.47
CA GLU A 148 1.33 -26.39 16.78
C GLU A 148 2.59 -26.08 17.61
#